data_AF-A0A0N1LLV7-F1
#
_entry.id   AF-A0A0N1LLV7-F1
#
_cell.length_a   1.000
_cell.length_b   1.000
_cell.length_c   1.000
_cell.angle_alpha   90.00
_cell.angle_beta   90.00
_cell.angle_gamma   90.00
#
_symmetry.space_group_name_H-M   'P 1'
#
loop_
_entity.id
_entity.type
_entity.pdbx_description
1 polymer ?
#
loop_
_entity_poly.entity_id
_entity_poly.type
_entity_poly.pdbx_seq_one_letter_code
_entity_poly.pdbx_strand_id
1 'polypeptide(L)'
;MLPYPDLHCLSDDLAAALVRLVRLINQLRVRRPDLDRMALSLETELDLRAAQLLIDHLDDVGDDFHLMLSPWNGRQLLESPGFRPPA
;
A
#
# COMPACT_ATOMS: atom_id res chain seq x y z
N MET A 1 -0.76 14.35 3.95
CA MET A 1 -1.10 13.60 2.73
C MET A 1 0.20 13.04 2.18
N LEU A 2 0.20 11.79 1.71
CA LEU A 2 1.38 11.18 1.10
C LEU A 2 1.78 11.97 -0.16
N PRO A 3 3.08 12.21 -0.38
CA PRO A 3 3.59 12.72 -1.64
C PRO A 3 3.34 11.73 -2.78
N TYR A 4 3.20 12.26 -3.99
CA TYR A 4 3.09 11.45 -5.19
C TYR A 4 4.48 11.11 -5.73
N PRO A 5 4.78 9.82 -6.01
CA PRO A 5 6.01 9.43 -6.67
C PRO A 5 6.11 10.01 -8.08
N ASP A 6 7.34 10.12 -8.59
CA ASP A 6 7.57 10.44 -10.00
C ASP A 6 7.06 9.30 -10.89
N LEU A 7 6.29 9.65 -11.92
CA LEU A 7 5.64 8.73 -12.85
C LEU A 7 6.31 8.70 -14.22
N HIS A 8 7.24 9.60 -14.54
CA HIS A 8 7.72 9.84 -15.91
C HIS A 8 8.39 8.63 -16.57
N CYS A 9 8.90 7.69 -15.78
CA CYS A 9 9.58 6.48 -16.27
C CYS A 9 8.74 5.20 -16.15
N LEU A 10 7.47 5.30 -15.73
CA LEU A 10 6.60 4.15 -15.51
C LEU A 10 5.73 3.87 -16.74
N SER A 11 5.34 2.61 -16.93
CA SER A 11 4.27 2.30 -17.89
C SER A 11 2.94 2.87 -17.39
N ASP A 12 2.03 3.20 -18.32
CA ASP A 12 0.71 3.78 -18.00
C ASP A 12 -0.05 2.94 -16.95
N ASP A 13 -0.05 1.61 -17.10
CA ASP A 13 -0.71 0.69 -16.16
C ASP A 13 -0.12 0.77 -14.75
N LEU A 14 1.20 0.86 -14.65
CA LEU A 14 1.91 0.91 -13.36
C LEU A 14 1.72 2.29 -12.70
N ALA A 15 1.78 3.37 -13.48
CA ALA A 15 1.48 4.71 -13.02
C ALA A 15 0.04 4.81 -12.50
N ALA A 16 -0.92 4.23 -13.23
CA ALA A 16 -2.33 4.20 -12.81
C ALA A 16 -2.54 3.40 -11.51
N ALA A 17 -1.91 2.22 -11.39
CA ALA A 17 -1.95 1.43 -10.17
C ALA A 17 -1.35 2.17 -8.98
N LEU A 18 -0.21 2.83 -9.17
CA LEU A 18 0.47 3.62 -8.14
C LEU A 18 -0.39 4.81 -7.67
N VAL A 19 -0.95 5.57 -8.61
CA VAL A 19 -1.87 6.69 -8.30
C VAL A 19 -3.10 6.18 -7.54
N ARG A 20 -3.65 5.02 -7.91
CA ARG A 20 -4.78 4.41 -7.21
C ARG A 20 -4.43 4.08 -5.77
N LEU A 21 -3.27 3.48 -5.51
CA LEU A 21 -2.80 3.17 -4.15
C LEU A 21 -2.60 4.43 -3.32
N VAL A 22 -1.91 5.44 -3.84
CA VAL A 22 -1.70 6.73 -3.14
C VAL A 22 -3.03 7.37 -2.77
N ARG A 23 -4.00 7.39 -3.71
CA ARG A 23 -5.34 7.94 -3.46
C ARG A 23 -6.07 7.18 -2.37
N LEU A 24 -6.05 5.85 -2.41
CA LEU A 24 -6.69 5.00 -1.40
C LEU A 24 -6.11 5.28 -0.01
N ILE A 25 -4.79 5.28 0.13
CA ILE A 25 -4.13 5.48 1.42
C ILE A 25 -4.39 6.89 1.94
N ASN A 26 -4.32 7.92 1.09
CA ASN A 26 -4.66 9.28 1.47
C ASN A 26 -6.10 9.39 1.99
N GLN A 27 -7.07 8.74 1.33
CA GLN A 27 -8.45 8.71 1.81
C GLN A 27 -8.60 7.97 3.14
N LEU A 28 -7.82 6.92 3.39
CA LEU A 28 -7.80 6.22 4.67
C LEU A 28 -7.21 7.09 5.78
N ARG A 29 -6.05 7.72 5.54
CA ARG A 29 -5.40 8.64 6.49
C ARG A 29 -6.29 9.83 6.85
N VAL A 30 -7.07 10.36 5.89
CA VAL A 30 -8.06 11.42 6.18
C VAL A 30 -9.16 10.93 7.13
N ARG A 31 -9.60 9.68 7.00
CA ARG A 31 -10.64 9.10 7.87
C ARG A 31 -10.09 8.60 9.21
N ARG A 32 -8.82 8.25 9.26
CA ARG A 32 -8.08 7.68 10.40
C ARG A 32 -6.75 8.41 10.54
N PRO A 33 -6.75 9.63 11.13
CA PRO A 33 -5.53 10.41 11.28
C PRO A 33 -4.54 9.79 12.28
N ASP A 34 -5.01 8.84 13.09
CA ASP A 34 -4.26 8.00 14.02
C ASP A 34 -3.54 6.81 13.34
N LEU A 35 -3.71 6.65 12.02
CA LEU A 35 -3.14 5.53 11.28
C LEU A 35 -1.70 5.85 10.86
N ASP A 36 -0.75 5.40 11.67
CA ASP A 36 0.69 5.57 11.40
C ASP A 36 1.30 4.41 10.63
N ARG A 37 0.64 3.25 10.61
CA ARG A 37 1.13 2.03 9.95
C ARG A 37 0.03 1.31 9.20
N MET A 38 0.36 0.77 8.02
CA MET A 38 -0.57 -0.01 7.21
C MET A 38 0.13 -1.15 6.47
N ALA A 39 -0.46 -2.34 6.49
CA ALA A 39 -0.05 -3.47 5.66
C ALA A 39 -1.05 -3.70 4.52
N LEU A 40 -0.55 -3.86 3.29
CA LEU A 40 -1.37 -4.14 2.10
C LEU A 40 -1.27 -5.62 1.71
N SER A 41 -2.40 -6.29 1.58
CA SER A 41 -2.48 -7.56 0.84
C SER A 41 -2.89 -7.26 -0.60
N LEU A 42 -2.10 -7.71 -1.56
CA LEU A 42 -2.29 -7.44 -2.98
C LEU A 42 -2.25 -8.76 -3.75
N GLU A 43 -3.14 -8.90 -4.73
CA GLU A 43 -3.33 -10.16 -5.46
C GLU A 43 -2.64 -10.18 -6.83
N THR A 44 -2.31 -9.01 -7.38
CA THR A 44 -1.73 -8.88 -8.71
C THR A 44 -0.28 -8.45 -8.66
N GLU A 45 0.55 -8.94 -9.59
CA GLU A 45 1.95 -8.52 -9.72
C GLU A 45 2.09 -7.02 -10.00
N LEU A 46 1.14 -6.45 -10.75
CA LEU A 46 1.10 -5.01 -11.04
C LEU A 46 0.92 -4.20 -9.75
N ASP A 47 -0.05 -4.59 -8.91
CA ASP A 47 -0.30 -3.90 -7.65
C ASP A 47 0.84 -4.10 -6.66
N LEU A 48 1.43 -5.30 -6.61
CA LEU A 48 2.62 -5.56 -5.79
C LEU A 48 3.78 -4.65 -6.18
N ARG A 49 4.04 -4.50 -7.49
CA ARG A 49 5.10 -3.62 -7.99
C ARG A 49 4.80 -2.15 -7.70
N ALA A 50 3.55 -1.71 -7.86
CA ALA A 50 3.13 -0.36 -7.51
C ALA A 50 3.31 -0.10 -6.01
N ALA A 51 2.93 -1.05 -5.15
CA ALA A 51 3.09 -0.91 -3.71
C ALA A 51 4.57 -0.86 -3.30
N GLN A 52 5.44 -1.67 -3.91
CA GLN A 52 6.88 -1.61 -3.64
C GLN A 52 7.45 -0.24 -3.98
N LEU A 53 7.12 0.31 -5.16
CA LEU A 53 7.56 1.67 -5.54
C LEU A 53 7.06 2.74 -4.56
N LEU A 54 5.85 2.58 -4.04
CA LEU A 54 5.32 3.51 -3.04
C LEU A 54 6.05 3.37 -1.70
N ILE A 55 6.34 2.15 -1.25
CA ILE A 55 7.08 1.90 -0.01
C ILE A 55 8.45 2.55 -0.11
N ASP A 56 9.20 2.26 -1.18
CA ASP A 56 10.53 2.81 -1.41
C ASP A 56 10.49 4.35 -1.45
N HIS A 57 9.48 4.93 -2.12
CA HIS A 57 9.30 6.38 -2.16
C HIS A 57 9.05 6.99 -0.77
N LEU A 58 8.25 6.34 0.08
CA LEU A 58 7.93 6.83 1.42
C LEU A 58 9.13 6.74 2.37
N ASP A 59 9.94 5.69 2.23
CA ASP A 59 11.19 5.55 2.95
C ASP A 59 12.18 6.66 2.53
N ASP A 60 12.26 6.99 1.23
CA ASP A 60 13.13 8.05 0.71
C ASP A 60 12.73 9.46 1.18
N VAL A 61 11.41 9.76 1.23
CA VAL A 61 10.94 11.08 1.68
C VAL A 61 10.92 11.23 3.20
N GLY A 62 11.05 10.13 3.95
CA GLY A 62 11.02 10.12 5.41
C GLY A 62 9.67 10.51 6.00
N ASP A 63 8.54 10.04 5.42
CA ASP A 63 7.21 10.23 6.02
C ASP A 63 7.08 9.37 7.29
N ASP A 64 6.42 9.89 8.33
CA ASP A 64 6.17 9.16 9.59
C ASP A 64 5.23 7.97 9.37
N PHE A 65 4.52 7.93 8.25
CA PHE A 65 3.64 6.83 7.87
C PHE A 65 4.40 5.64 7.27
N HIS A 66 4.29 4.47 7.90
CA HIS A 66 4.89 3.24 7.41
C HIS A 66 3.90 2.38 6.61
N LEU A 67 4.24 2.15 5.35
CA LEU A 67 3.54 1.21 4.47
C LEU A 67 4.36 -0.09 4.36
N MET A 68 3.69 -1.23 4.41
CA MET A 68 4.34 -2.54 4.27
C MET A 68 3.48 -3.52 3.48
N LEU A 69 4.10 -4.56 2.94
CA LEU A 69 3.38 -5.67 2.34
C LEU A 69 2.95 -6.66 3.44
N SER A 70 1.67 -7.03 3.40
CA SER A 70 1.14 -8.06 4.28
C SER A 70 1.72 -9.42 3.90
N PRO A 71 2.23 -10.22 4.87
CA PRO A 71 2.63 -11.60 4.59
C PRO A 71 1.42 -12.51 4.35
N TRP A 72 0.21 -12.03 4.66
CA TRP A 72 -1.03 -12.78 4.50
C TRP A 72 -1.81 -12.33 3.27
N ASN A 73 -2.42 -13.32 2.63
CA ASN A 73 -3.43 -13.06 1.60
C ASN A 73 -4.75 -12.67 2.28
N GLY A 74 -5.19 -11.44 2.03
CA GLY A 74 -6.40 -10.83 2.59
C GLY A 74 -7.66 -11.62 2.26
N ARG A 75 -7.73 -12.27 1.10
CA ARG A 75 -8.84 -13.14 0.76
C ARG A 75 -8.90 -14.35 1.68
N GLN A 76 -7.76 -14.99 1.95
CA GLN A 76 -7.68 -16.11 2.87
C GLN A 76 -8.04 -15.71 4.31
N LEU A 77 -7.67 -14.48 4.72
CA LEU A 77 -8.04 -13.91 6.02
C LEU A 77 -9.56 -13.72 6.16
N LEU A 78 -10.23 -13.26 5.10
CA LEU A 78 -11.67 -13.02 5.11
C LEU A 78 -12.48 -14.32 4.98
N GLU A 79 -11.96 -15.32 4.26
CA GLU A 79 -12.63 -16.59 4.00
C GLU A 79 -12.42 -17.63 5.12
N SER A 80 -11.45 -17.44 6.03
CA SER A 80 -11.20 -18.34 7.16
C SER A 80 -11.62 -17.74 8.50
N PRO A 81 -12.87 -17.96 8.97
CA PRO A 81 -13.29 -17.52 10.29
C PRO A 81 -12.54 -18.33 11.35
N GLY A 82 -11.45 -17.76 11.86
CA GLY A 82 -10.55 -18.40 12.83
C GLY A 82 -9.06 -18.30 12.50
N PHE A 83 -8.67 -17.68 11.38
CA PHE A 83 -7.26 -17.40 11.11
C PHE A 83 -6.70 -16.45 12.18
N ARG A 84 -5.82 -16.97 13.03
CA ARG A 84 -5.00 -16.18 13.94
C ARG A 84 -3.63 -16.01 13.29
N PRO A 85 -3.23 -14.78 12.92
CA PRO A 85 -1.85 -14.56 12.51
C PRO A 85 -0.91 -14.97 13.65
N PRO A 86 0.23 -15.64 13.37
CA PRO A 86 1.23 -15.92 14.39
C PRO A 86 1.76 -14.60 14.97
N ALA A 87 2.01 -14.61 16.28
CA ALA A 87 2.52 -13.48 17.05
C ALA A 87 3.96 -13.09 16.66
#